data_AF-A0A5E3WUX0-F1
#
_entry.id   AF-A0A5E3WUX0-F1
#
_cell.length_a   1.000
_cell.length_b   1.000
_cell.length_c   1.000
_cell.angle_alpha   90.00
_cell.angle_beta   90.00
_cell.angle_gamma   90.00
#
_symmetry.space_group_name_H-M   'P 1'
#
loop_
_entity.id
_entity.type
_entity.pdbx_description
1 polymer ?
#
loop_
_entity_poly.entity_id
_entity_poly.type
_entity_poly.pdbx_seq_one_letter_code
_entity_poly.pdbx_strand_id
1 'polypeptide(L)'
;MGAPESDEQTKLAALSTRLKALPENLRMYATLLADVTHVEFPEHDILSDDPRLWVNHYGNARKTLKERPIEVVKQDAEEGDWDQMIELGMRYYTGCTVDKDPQQAQKILNLTETMLDEELKTPGGDQDLVCELLPTLYRIYGRIHFDTYQTTNKSEDLFEAADKCLNALFFTHPTPAPIDLRVMKTLEETLGYVHAGRAAGAETELKDLWDVWEDYKTCGPGAFLCARCKTPATPERKLMKCAGCPRWKKPSYCSTECQRADWKAVHRDTCGKTDEENMFKSNIVDRSLYSISE
;
A
#
# COMPACT_ATOMS: atom_id res chain seq x y z
N MET A 1 30.72 -13.74 24.13
CA MET A 1 30.39 -12.49 23.39
C MET A 1 28.87 -12.42 23.30
N GLY A 2 28.22 -11.66 24.17
CA GLY A 2 26.75 -11.65 24.31
C GLY A 2 26.25 -10.37 24.98
N ALA A 3 26.51 -9.22 24.33
CA ALA A 3 26.15 -7.90 24.87
C ALA A 3 25.68 -6.80 23.86
N PRO A 4 25.23 -7.07 22.60
CA PRO A 4 24.63 -6.02 21.77
C PRO A 4 23.10 -5.94 21.81
N GLU A 5 22.36 -7.02 22.13
CA GLU A 5 20.89 -7.04 22.02
C GLU A 5 20.18 -6.12 23.05
N SER A 6 20.76 -5.91 24.23
CA SER A 6 20.13 -5.08 25.27
C SER A 6 20.11 -3.58 24.93
N ASP A 7 21.05 -3.10 24.12
CA ASP A 7 21.13 -1.69 23.72
C ASP A 7 20.12 -1.38 22.60
N GLU A 8 19.98 -2.26 21.61
CA GLU A 8 19.02 -2.07 20.51
C GLU A 8 17.57 -2.09 21.02
N GLN A 9 17.24 -3.03 21.91
CA GLN A 9 15.88 -3.10 22.46
C GLN A 9 15.53 -1.89 23.34
N THR A 10 16.52 -1.35 24.05
CA THR A 10 16.36 -0.09 24.82
C THR A 10 16.14 1.09 23.88
N LYS A 11 16.89 1.17 22.77
CA LYS A 11 16.70 2.21 21.74
C LYS A 11 15.31 2.13 21.10
N LEU A 12 14.85 0.92 20.75
CA LEU A 12 13.52 0.70 20.17
C LEU A 12 12.40 1.07 21.15
N ALA A 13 12.54 0.73 22.43
CA ALA A 13 11.57 1.11 23.46
C ALA A 13 11.51 2.63 23.62
N ALA A 14 12.67 3.31 23.73
CA ALA A 14 12.73 4.77 23.83
C ALA A 14 12.13 5.45 22.59
N LEU A 15 12.36 4.88 21.41
CA LEU A 15 11.79 5.33 20.15
C LEU A 15 10.26 5.22 20.18
N SER A 16 9.73 4.03 20.49
CA SER A 16 8.29 3.79 20.60
C SER A 16 7.62 4.76 21.59
N THR A 17 8.23 5.00 22.75
CA THR A 17 7.74 5.97 23.73
C THR A 17 7.68 7.39 23.17
N ARG A 18 8.74 7.83 22.46
CA ARG A 18 8.77 9.15 21.82
C ARG A 18 7.70 9.30 20.74
N LEU A 19 7.47 8.24 19.97
CA LEU A 19 6.44 8.23 18.93
C LEU A 19 5.04 8.30 19.52
N LYS A 20 4.76 7.57 20.60
CA LYS A 20 3.49 7.63 21.33
C LYS A 20 3.21 9.00 21.96
N ALA A 21 4.26 9.76 22.27
CA ALA A 21 4.14 11.12 22.82
C ALA A 21 3.85 12.20 21.77
N LEU A 22 3.87 11.87 20.47
CA LEU A 22 3.54 12.83 19.42
C LEU A 22 2.04 13.19 19.42
N PRO A 23 1.69 14.43 19.03
CA PRO A 23 0.30 14.82 18.82
C PRO A 23 -0.43 13.83 17.92
N GLU A 24 -1.65 13.46 18.29
CA GLU A 24 -2.43 12.42 17.60
C GLU A 24 -2.62 12.72 16.11
N ASN A 25 -2.95 13.95 15.77
CA ASN A 25 -3.11 14.41 14.39
C ASN A 25 -1.83 14.23 13.55
N LEU A 26 -0.65 14.50 14.11
CA LEU A 26 0.63 14.26 13.42
C LEU A 26 0.89 12.76 13.24
N ARG A 27 0.50 11.91 14.21
CA ARG A 27 0.56 10.45 14.08
C ARG A 27 -0.35 9.94 12.99
N MET A 28 -1.59 10.41 12.96
CA MET A 28 -2.53 10.07 11.90
C MET A 28 -2.03 10.49 10.52
N TYR A 29 -1.53 11.72 10.37
CA TYR A 29 -0.98 12.22 9.10
C TYR A 29 0.26 11.44 8.64
N ALA A 30 1.20 11.15 9.54
CA ALA A 30 2.37 10.33 9.19
C ALA A 30 1.98 8.90 8.81
N THR A 31 0.97 8.33 9.47
CA THR A 31 0.42 7.00 9.14
C THR A 31 -0.25 7.02 7.77
N LEU A 32 -1.08 8.02 7.51
CA LEU A 32 -1.77 8.17 6.22
C LEU A 32 -0.76 8.32 5.08
N LEU A 33 0.23 9.21 5.22
CA LEU A 33 1.32 9.32 4.25
C LEU A 33 1.99 7.97 4.02
N ALA A 34 2.37 7.26 5.08
CA ALA A 34 3.00 5.94 4.96
C ALA A 34 2.13 4.93 4.21
N ASP A 35 0.83 4.96 4.46
CA ASP A 35 -0.13 4.02 3.89
C ASP A 35 -0.43 4.28 2.41
N VAL A 36 -0.36 5.53 1.96
CA VAL A 36 -0.70 5.90 0.58
C VAL A 36 0.52 6.08 -0.31
N THR A 37 1.69 6.37 0.29
CA THR A 37 2.94 6.46 -0.46
C THR A 37 3.32 5.07 -0.95
N HIS A 38 3.56 4.96 -2.25
CA HIS A 38 4.20 3.78 -2.80
C HIS A 38 5.50 3.48 -2.04
N VAL A 39 5.63 2.25 -1.57
CA VAL A 39 6.88 1.79 -1.00
C VAL A 39 7.51 0.87 -2.02
N GLU A 40 8.66 1.26 -2.57
CA GLU A 40 9.54 0.32 -3.25
C GLU A 40 9.87 -0.78 -2.25
N PHE A 41 9.11 -1.89 -2.37
CA PHE A 41 8.99 -3.02 -1.47
C PHE A 41 9.93 -3.00 -0.26
N PRO A 42 9.42 -2.62 0.91
CA PRO A 42 10.27 -2.17 1.98
C PRO A 42 11.19 -3.28 2.46
N GLU A 43 12.33 -2.85 2.95
CA GLU A 43 13.26 -3.70 3.68
C GLU A 43 12.60 -4.44 4.87
N HIS A 44 11.45 -3.93 5.32
CA HIS A 44 10.74 -4.34 6.52
C HIS A 44 9.29 -4.71 6.19
N ASP A 45 8.70 -5.50 7.07
CA ASP A 45 7.28 -5.84 7.02
C ASP A 45 6.42 -4.57 7.22
N ILE A 46 5.72 -4.14 6.18
CA ILE A 46 4.79 -2.97 6.21
C ILE A 46 3.55 -3.17 7.06
N LEU A 47 3.19 -4.41 7.37
CA LEU A 47 2.13 -4.70 8.31
C LEU A 47 2.64 -4.75 9.76
N SER A 48 3.95 -4.68 9.97
CA SER A 48 4.56 -4.66 11.29
C SER A 48 4.42 -3.30 11.96
N ASP A 49 4.16 -3.31 13.27
CA ASP A 49 4.23 -2.13 14.13
C ASP A 49 5.68 -1.74 14.49
N ASP A 50 6.67 -2.05 13.64
CA ASP A 50 8.09 -1.80 13.92
C ASP A 50 8.35 -0.30 14.14
N PRO A 51 8.78 0.12 15.36
CA PRO A 51 9.05 1.51 15.69
C PRO A 51 10.01 2.23 14.72
N ARG A 52 10.89 1.50 14.02
CA ARG A 52 11.85 2.06 13.05
C ARG A 52 11.17 2.58 11.80
N LEU A 53 10.18 1.85 11.28
CA LEU A 53 9.40 2.27 10.11
C LEU A 53 8.72 3.59 10.40
N TRP A 54 8.08 3.67 11.57
CA TRP A 54 7.41 4.86 12.04
C TRP A 54 8.33 6.08 12.05
N VAL A 55 9.57 5.99 12.54
CA VAL A 55 10.50 7.13 12.56
C VAL A 55 10.72 7.74 11.19
N ASN A 56 10.92 6.91 10.18
CA ASN A 56 11.12 7.39 8.82
C ASN A 56 9.85 8.10 8.31
N HIS A 57 8.68 7.50 8.53
CA HIS A 57 7.40 8.12 8.17
C HIS A 57 7.18 9.46 8.89
N TYR A 58 7.52 9.55 10.17
CA TYR A 58 7.45 10.81 10.92
C TYR A 58 8.46 11.85 10.44
N GLY A 59 9.68 11.43 10.11
CA GLY A 59 10.70 12.30 9.51
C GLY A 59 10.21 12.90 8.21
N ASN A 60 9.64 12.07 7.34
CA ASN A 60 9.06 12.48 6.06
C ASN A 60 7.87 13.42 6.28
N ALA A 61 6.91 13.06 7.13
CA ALA A 61 5.75 13.90 7.43
C ALA A 61 6.17 15.29 7.95
N ARG A 62 7.13 15.35 8.88
CA ARG A 62 7.64 16.63 9.39
C ARG A 62 8.36 17.45 8.31
N LYS A 63 9.08 16.79 7.41
CA LYS A 63 9.72 17.44 6.26
C LYS A 63 8.64 18.05 5.36
N THR A 64 7.63 17.27 4.96
CA THR A 64 6.50 17.73 4.14
C THR A 64 5.79 18.92 4.77
N LEU A 65 5.44 18.84 6.06
CA LEU A 65 4.75 19.94 6.75
C LEU A 65 5.60 21.22 6.86
N LYS A 66 6.93 21.09 6.92
CA LYS A 66 7.85 22.24 6.94
C LYS A 66 7.99 22.87 5.55
N GLU A 67 8.05 22.04 4.51
CA GLU A 67 8.21 22.49 3.11
C GLU A 67 6.91 23.04 2.53
N ARG A 68 5.76 22.59 3.04
CA ARG A 68 4.42 22.97 2.60
C ARG A 68 3.59 23.55 3.77
N PRO A 69 3.79 24.81 4.18
CA PRO A 69 2.95 25.47 5.17
C PRO A 69 1.47 25.44 4.76
N ILE A 70 0.56 25.38 5.73
CA ILE A 70 -0.86 25.20 5.44
C ILE A 70 -1.46 26.35 4.62
N GLU A 71 -0.95 27.57 4.81
CA GLU A 71 -1.39 28.75 4.07
C GLU A 71 -1.09 28.61 2.56
N VAL A 72 0.09 28.09 2.22
CA VAL A 72 0.51 27.82 0.84
C VAL A 72 -0.34 26.70 0.24
N VAL A 73 -0.49 25.59 0.97
CA VAL A 73 -1.32 24.45 0.53
C VAL A 73 -2.76 24.89 0.24
N LYS A 74 -3.35 25.77 1.08
CA LYS A 74 -4.70 26.30 0.84
C LYS A 74 -4.77 27.16 -0.41
N GLN A 75 -3.82 28.08 -0.58
CA GLN A 75 -3.78 28.96 -1.75
C GLN A 75 -3.66 28.14 -3.05
N ASP A 76 -2.68 27.25 -3.12
CA ASP A 76 -2.41 26.47 -4.33
C ASP A 76 -3.59 25.52 -4.66
N ALA A 77 -4.22 24.94 -3.63
CA ALA A 77 -5.43 24.13 -3.81
C ALA A 77 -6.62 24.95 -4.34
N GLU A 78 -6.77 26.21 -3.93
CA GLU A 78 -7.78 27.15 -4.45
C GLU A 78 -7.49 27.55 -5.91
N GLU A 79 -6.22 27.59 -6.30
CA GLU A 79 -5.76 27.83 -7.67
C GLU A 79 -5.90 26.59 -8.57
N GLY A 80 -6.26 25.43 -8.00
CA GLY A 80 -6.54 24.19 -8.73
C GLY A 80 -5.37 23.23 -8.83
N ASP A 81 -4.32 23.39 -8.03
CA ASP A 81 -3.21 22.42 -7.93
C ASP A 81 -3.70 21.12 -7.28
N TRP A 82 -3.80 20.05 -8.07
CA TRP A 82 -4.35 18.76 -7.62
C TRP A 82 -3.51 18.10 -6.51
N ASP A 83 -2.18 18.23 -6.52
CA ASP A 83 -1.32 17.70 -5.45
C ASP A 83 -1.61 18.44 -4.13
N GLN A 84 -1.76 19.77 -4.18
CA GLN A 84 -2.11 20.54 -2.99
C GLN A 84 -3.56 20.31 -2.54
N MET A 85 -4.50 20.03 -3.45
CA MET A 85 -5.86 19.62 -3.07
C MET A 85 -5.86 18.28 -2.32
N ILE A 86 -5.11 17.29 -2.79
CA ILE A 86 -4.96 15.99 -2.11
C ILE A 86 -4.35 16.18 -0.72
N GLU A 87 -3.24 16.92 -0.63
CA GLU A 87 -2.56 17.24 0.64
C GLU A 87 -3.50 17.99 1.61
N LEU A 88 -4.29 18.95 1.11
CA LEU A 88 -5.27 19.66 1.92
C LEU A 88 -6.37 18.72 2.43
N GLY A 89 -6.87 17.82 1.59
CA GLY A 89 -7.82 16.77 1.97
C GLY A 89 -7.27 15.88 3.08
N MET A 90 -6.01 15.44 2.97
CA MET A 90 -5.32 14.65 4.00
C MET A 90 -5.21 15.41 5.34
N ARG A 91 -4.90 16.71 5.30
CA ARG A 91 -4.79 17.55 6.51
C ARG A 91 -6.13 17.73 7.20
N TYR A 92 -7.21 18.01 6.47
CA TYR A 92 -8.56 18.07 7.04
C TYR A 92 -9.01 16.73 7.60
N TYR A 93 -8.70 15.62 6.93
CA TYR A 93 -9.05 14.28 7.41
C TYR A 93 -8.36 13.94 8.74
N THR A 94 -7.08 14.30 8.86
CA THR A 94 -6.25 13.96 10.02
C THR A 94 -6.26 15.01 11.14
N GLY A 95 -6.70 16.23 10.85
CA GLY A 95 -6.58 17.39 11.75
C GLY A 95 -5.14 17.90 11.90
N CYS A 96 -4.27 17.61 10.93
CA CYS A 96 -2.87 18.01 10.99
C CYS A 96 -2.70 19.43 10.42
N THR A 97 -2.25 20.38 11.25
CA THR A 97 -2.10 21.82 10.93
C THR A 97 -3.39 22.59 10.62
N VAL A 98 -4.54 21.90 10.58
CA VAL A 98 -5.90 22.45 10.48
C VAL A 98 -6.82 21.71 11.45
N ASP A 99 -7.96 22.31 11.79
CA ASP A 99 -8.99 21.61 12.54
C ASP A 99 -9.52 20.42 11.72
N LYS A 100 -9.72 19.29 12.39
CA LYS A 100 -10.22 18.06 11.76
C LYS A 100 -11.63 18.29 11.22
N ASP A 101 -11.81 18.11 9.93
CA ASP A 101 -13.09 18.23 9.23
C ASP A 101 -13.20 17.16 8.13
N PRO A 102 -13.72 15.96 8.47
CA PRO A 102 -13.85 14.87 7.51
C PRO A 102 -14.80 15.19 6.34
N GLN A 103 -15.79 16.05 6.54
CA GLN A 103 -16.73 16.43 5.48
C GLN A 103 -16.04 17.33 4.45
N GLN A 104 -15.27 18.32 4.94
CA GLN A 104 -14.46 19.17 4.06
C GLN A 104 -13.37 18.37 3.34
N ALA A 105 -12.71 17.42 4.03
CA ALA A 105 -11.76 16.51 3.40
C ALA A 105 -12.40 15.76 2.22
N GLN A 106 -13.54 15.11 2.46
CA GLN A 106 -14.25 14.36 1.41
C GLN A 106 -14.71 15.25 0.27
N LYS A 107 -15.18 16.47 0.55
CA LYS A 107 -15.56 17.43 -0.49
C LYS A 107 -14.40 17.78 -1.41
N ILE A 108 -13.21 18.03 -0.84
CA ILE A 108 -12.02 18.38 -1.63
C ILE A 108 -11.57 17.17 -2.45
N LEU A 109 -11.46 16.00 -1.84
CA LEU A 109 -11.03 14.77 -2.52
C LEU A 109 -11.98 14.40 -3.67
N ASN A 110 -13.30 14.50 -3.48
CA ASN A 110 -14.30 14.21 -4.52
C ASN A 110 -14.18 15.19 -5.70
N LEU A 111 -13.90 16.47 -5.41
CA LEU A 111 -13.68 17.47 -6.45
C LEU A 111 -12.41 17.15 -7.24
N THR A 112 -11.31 16.81 -6.54
CA THR A 112 -10.06 16.41 -7.20
C THR A 112 -10.23 15.16 -8.06
N GLU A 113 -10.96 14.14 -7.59
CA GLU A 113 -11.29 12.94 -8.37
C GLU A 113 -12.02 13.32 -9.66
N THR A 114 -13.04 14.17 -9.56
CA THR A 114 -13.80 14.65 -10.73
C THR A 114 -12.90 15.35 -11.73
N MET A 115 -12.01 16.23 -11.27
CA MET A 115 -11.10 16.98 -12.14
C MET A 115 -10.07 16.07 -12.81
N LEU A 116 -9.48 15.13 -12.08
CA LEU A 116 -8.53 14.15 -12.63
C LEU A 116 -9.21 13.23 -13.66
N ASP A 117 -10.44 12.82 -13.40
CA ASP A 117 -11.24 12.00 -14.32
C ASP A 117 -11.59 12.75 -15.61
N GLU A 118 -11.87 14.06 -15.52
CA GLU A 118 -12.09 14.92 -16.68
C GLU A 118 -10.82 15.10 -17.50
N GLU A 119 -9.67 15.32 -16.84
CA GLU A 119 -8.37 15.40 -17.49
C GLU A 119 -8.01 14.09 -18.21
N LEU A 120 -8.26 12.95 -17.58
CA LEU A 120 -8.02 11.62 -18.16
C LEU A 120 -8.79 11.43 -19.48
N LYS A 121 -10.02 11.95 -19.55
CA LYS A 121 -10.89 11.84 -20.73
C LYS A 121 -10.58 12.89 -21.81
N THR A 122 -9.81 13.93 -21.48
CA THR A 122 -9.54 15.05 -22.39
C THR A 122 -8.44 14.68 -23.39
N PRO A 123 -8.70 14.77 -24.72
CA PRO A 123 -7.66 14.52 -25.72
C PRO A 123 -6.49 15.49 -25.56
N GLY A 124 -5.29 14.96 -25.33
CA GLY A 124 -4.07 15.75 -25.09
C GLY A 124 -3.90 16.24 -23.65
N GLY A 125 -4.74 15.79 -22.71
CA GLY A 125 -4.55 16.04 -21.28
C GLY A 125 -3.28 15.37 -20.73
N ASP A 126 -2.84 15.82 -19.54
CA ASP A 126 -1.62 15.34 -18.87
C ASP A 126 -1.85 13.97 -18.20
N GLN A 127 -1.85 12.92 -19.02
CA GLN A 127 -2.09 11.54 -18.59
C GLN A 127 -1.05 11.05 -17.57
N ASP A 128 0.19 11.53 -17.66
CA ASP A 128 1.28 11.13 -16.77
C ASP A 128 1.02 11.67 -15.35
N LEU A 129 0.65 12.96 -15.25
CA LEU A 129 0.28 13.57 -13.97
C LEU A 129 -0.95 12.88 -13.35
N VAL A 130 -1.96 12.55 -14.16
CA VAL A 130 -3.15 11.85 -13.66
C VAL A 130 -2.80 10.46 -13.13
N CYS A 131 -1.96 9.70 -13.84
CA CYS A 131 -1.50 8.39 -13.40
C CYS A 131 -0.61 8.46 -12.16
N GLU A 132 0.05 9.58 -11.89
CA GLU A 132 0.81 9.82 -10.66
C GLU A 132 -0.11 10.09 -9.45
N LEU A 133 -1.16 10.90 -9.63
CA LEU A 133 -1.99 11.39 -8.52
C LEU A 133 -3.18 10.49 -8.16
N LEU A 134 -3.86 9.89 -9.15
CA LEU A 134 -5.01 9.02 -8.91
C LEU A 134 -4.74 7.85 -7.94
N PRO A 135 -3.61 7.12 -8.02
CA PRO A 135 -3.35 6.05 -7.06
C PRO A 135 -3.30 6.55 -5.62
N THR A 136 -2.69 7.71 -5.41
CA THR A 136 -2.59 8.33 -4.08
C THR A 136 -3.97 8.70 -3.57
N LEU A 137 -4.79 9.35 -4.42
CA LEU A 137 -6.17 9.71 -4.09
C LEU A 137 -7.02 8.49 -3.73
N TYR A 138 -6.98 7.44 -4.55
CA TYR A 138 -7.70 6.20 -4.29
C TYR A 138 -7.25 5.50 -3.01
N ARG A 139 -5.94 5.49 -2.69
CA ARG A 139 -5.45 4.95 -1.42
C ARG A 139 -5.89 5.77 -0.21
N ILE A 140 -6.03 7.09 -0.35
CA ILE A 140 -6.62 7.94 0.70
C ILE A 140 -8.08 7.53 0.93
N TYR A 141 -8.88 7.36 -0.12
CA TYR A 141 -10.25 6.87 0.03
C TYR A 141 -10.29 5.47 0.67
N GLY A 142 -9.46 4.55 0.19
CA GLY A 142 -9.32 3.22 0.78
C GLY A 142 -9.07 3.29 2.28
N ARG A 143 -8.17 4.19 2.71
CA ARG A 143 -7.90 4.44 4.13
C ARG A 143 -9.08 5.03 4.89
N ILE A 144 -9.80 6.00 4.32
CA ILE A 144 -10.98 6.62 4.95
C ILE A 144 -12.08 5.58 5.18
N HIS A 145 -12.38 4.78 4.15
CA HIS A 145 -13.38 3.70 4.24
C HIS A 145 -12.93 2.62 5.23
N PHE A 146 -11.64 2.28 5.24
CA PHE A 146 -11.09 1.33 6.20
C PHE A 146 -11.19 1.80 7.66
N ASP A 147 -10.86 3.06 7.95
CA ASP A 147 -11.03 3.64 9.29
C ASP A 147 -12.52 3.72 9.70
N THR A 148 -13.41 3.96 8.72
CA THR A 148 -14.86 3.91 8.93
C THR A 148 -15.31 2.49 9.31
N TYR A 149 -14.87 1.47 8.57
CA TYR A 149 -15.10 0.06 8.89
C TYR A 149 -14.62 -0.28 10.31
N GLN A 150 -13.43 0.17 10.71
CA GLN A 150 -12.92 -0.08 12.06
C GLN A 150 -13.82 0.49 13.17
N THR A 151 -14.60 1.52 12.87
CA THR A 151 -15.52 2.17 13.80
C THR A 151 -16.92 1.56 13.74
N THR A 152 -17.41 1.25 12.54
CA THR A 152 -18.80 0.81 12.29
C THR A 152 -18.95 -0.71 12.28
N ASN A 153 -17.88 -1.43 11.97
CA ASN A 153 -17.82 -2.86 11.68
C ASN A 153 -18.81 -3.31 10.58
N LYS A 154 -19.10 -2.43 9.62
CA LYS A 154 -20.00 -2.72 8.49
C LYS A 154 -19.22 -3.20 7.28
N SER A 155 -19.55 -4.37 6.76
CA SER A 155 -18.83 -4.97 5.63
C SER A 155 -18.82 -4.10 4.38
N GLU A 156 -19.86 -3.29 4.16
CA GLU A 156 -19.95 -2.35 3.04
C GLU A 156 -18.76 -1.38 3.03
N ASP A 157 -18.39 -0.83 4.19
CA ASP A 157 -17.24 0.08 4.31
C ASP A 157 -15.92 -0.62 3.96
N LEU A 158 -15.79 -1.92 4.29
CA LEU A 158 -14.61 -2.72 3.95
C LEU A 158 -14.53 -3.04 2.45
N PHE A 159 -15.67 -3.28 1.80
CA PHE A 159 -15.72 -3.51 0.34
C PHE A 159 -15.41 -2.23 -0.44
N GLU A 160 -15.93 -1.08 0.00
CA GLU A 160 -15.57 0.22 -0.59
C GLU A 160 -14.07 0.50 -0.42
N ALA A 161 -13.48 0.16 0.73
CA ALA A 161 -12.04 0.27 0.93
C ALA A 161 -11.25 -0.60 -0.07
N ALA A 162 -11.70 -1.84 -0.29
CA ALA A 162 -11.07 -2.77 -1.22
C ALA A 162 -11.19 -2.33 -2.68
N ASP A 163 -12.35 -1.82 -3.09
CA ASP A 163 -12.57 -1.26 -4.43
C ASP A 163 -11.61 -0.09 -4.71
N LYS A 164 -11.46 0.83 -3.75
CA LYS A 164 -10.53 1.96 -3.90
C LYS A 164 -9.08 1.50 -3.95
N CYS A 165 -8.66 0.54 -3.14
CA CYS A 165 -7.33 -0.06 -3.23
C CYS A 165 -7.08 -0.76 -4.59
N LEU A 166 -8.09 -1.45 -5.13
CA LEU A 166 -8.01 -2.08 -6.46
C LEU A 166 -7.84 -1.02 -7.55
N ASN A 167 -8.65 0.05 -7.52
CA ASN A 167 -8.53 1.16 -8.46
C ASN A 167 -7.14 1.79 -8.41
N ALA A 168 -6.53 1.94 -7.21
CA ALA A 168 -5.15 2.41 -7.10
C ALA A 168 -4.13 1.46 -7.75
N LEU A 169 -4.28 0.15 -7.54
CA LEU A 169 -3.39 -0.87 -8.12
C LEU A 169 -3.42 -0.91 -9.64
N PHE A 170 -4.56 -0.60 -10.25
CA PHE A 170 -4.70 -0.52 -11.71
C PHE A 170 -3.68 0.45 -12.33
N PHE A 171 -3.41 1.57 -11.66
CA PHE A 171 -2.46 2.58 -12.14
C PHE A 171 -1.00 2.27 -11.78
N THR A 172 -0.75 1.53 -10.70
CA THR A 172 0.63 1.29 -10.19
C THR A 172 1.11 -0.15 -10.39
N HIS A 173 0.45 -0.96 -11.22
CA HIS A 173 0.71 -2.40 -11.35
C HIS A 173 2.22 -2.78 -11.30
N PRO A 174 2.64 -3.76 -10.47
CA PRO A 174 1.95 -4.42 -9.35
C PRO A 174 2.54 -4.02 -7.99
N THR A 175 2.65 -2.72 -7.71
CA THR A 175 3.28 -2.27 -6.46
C THR A 175 2.25 -1.84 -5.41
N PRO A 176 1.91 -2.72 -4.44
CA PRO A 176 0.98 -2.37 -3.38
C PRO A 176 1.58 -1.33 -2.43
N ALA A 177 0.72 -0.45 -1.93
CA ALA A 177 1.00 0.34 -0.74
C ALA A 177 0.54 -0.42 0.52
N PRO A 178 0.97 0.02 1.72
CA PRO A 178 0.58 -0.64 2.95
C PRO A 178 -0.93 -0.71 3.18
N ILE A 179 -1.70 0.29 2.76
CA ILE A 179 -3.16 0.25 2.90
C ILE A 179 -3.79 -0.91 2.12
N ASP A 180 -3.30 -1.17 0.91
CA ASP A 180 -3.79 -2.26 0.04
C ASP A 180 -3.71 -3.60 0.78
N LEU A 181 -2.59 -3.84 1.46
CA LEU A 181 -2.38 -5.07 2.22
C LEU A 181 -3.15 -5.12 3.54
N ARG A 182 -3.31 -3.98 4.24
CA ARG A 182 -4.08 -3.91 5.48
C ARG A 182 -5.56 -4.21 5.22
N VAL A 183 -6.11 -3.65 4.15
CA VAL A 183 -7.48 -3.90 3.70
C VAL A 183 -7.65 -5.39 3.39
N MET A 184 -6.74 -5.98 2.61
CA MET A 184 -6.83 -7.39 2.23
C MET A 184 -6.69 -8.37 3.38
N LYS A 185 -5.74 -8.11 4.28
CA LYS A 185 -5.61 -8.90 5.50
C LYS A 185 -6.93 -8.89 6.29
N THR A 186 -7.52 -7.72 6.47
CA THR A 186 -8.77 -7.57 7.22
C THR A 186 -9.94 -8.24 6.51
N LEU A 187 -9.99 -8.18 5.19
CA LEU A 187 -10.99 -8.85 4.37
C LEU A 187 -10.88 -10.38 4.49
N GLU A 188 -9.67 -10.93 4.42
CA GLU A 188 -9.41 -12.36 4.66
C GLU A 188 -9.82 -12.78 6.09
N GLU A 189 -9.49 -11.98 7.11
CA GLU A 189 -9.84 -12.26 8.50
C GLU A 189 -11.36 -12.19 8.77
N THR A 190 -12.05 -11.25 8.12
CA THR A 190 -13.48 -10.99 8.34
C THR A 190 -14.37 -11.98 7.59
N LEU A 191 -14.06 -12.25 6.33
CA LEU A 191 -14.90 -13.08 5.46
C LEU A 191 -14.44 -14.54 5.39
N GLY A 192 -13.18 -14.79 5.78
CA GLY A 192 -12.54 -16.08 5.56
C GLY A 192 -12.17 -16.31 4.09
N TYR A 193 -11.18 -17.19 3.88
CA TYR A 193 -10.64 -17.55 2.56
C TYR A 193 -11.72 -18.01 1.56
N VAL A 194 -12.79 -18.64 2.05
CA VAL A 194 -13.82 -19.29 1.22
C VAL A 194 -14.89 -18.32 0.71
N HIS A 195 -15.13 -17.19 1.39
CA HIS A 195 -16.15 -16.23 0.95
C HIS A 195 -15.57 -15.04 0.17
N ALA A 196 -14.34 -14.62 0.44
CA ALA A 196 -13.67 -13.58 -0.34
C ALA A 196 -13.52 -13.97 -1.82
N GLY A 197 -13.30 -15.26 -2.10
CA GLY A 197 -13.25 -15.80 -3.47
C GLY A 197 -14.56 -16.40 -4.00
N ARG A 198 -15.64 -16.57 -3.23
CA ARG A 198 -16.88 -17.24 -3.75
C ARG A 198 -18.18 -16.48 -3.54
N ALA A 199 -18.15 -15.25 -3.03
CA ALA A 199 -19.31 -14.38 -3.16
C ALA A 199 -19.53 -14.13 -4.66
N ALA A 200 -20.63 -14.67 -5.20
CA ALA A 200 -20.89 -14.76 -6.63
C ALA A 200 -20.77 -13.39 -7.35
N GLY A 201 -19.61 -13.13 -7.97
CA GLY A 201 -19.28 -11.89 -8.69
C GLY A 201 -18.07 -11.12 -8.13
N ALA A 202 -17.81 -11.18 -6.83
CA ALA A 202 -16.69 -10.46 -6.21
C ALA A 202 -15.32 -11.07 -6.56
N GLU A 203 -15.28 -12.36 -6.93
CA GLU A 203 -14.05 -13.07 -7.30
C GLU A 203 -13.36 -12.47 -8.53
N THR A 204 -14.14 -11.89 -9.47
CA THR A 204 -13.56 -11.19 -10.62
C THR A 204 -13.16 -9.75 -10.30
N GLU A 205 -13.91 -9.08 -9.44
CA GLU A 205 -13.66 -7.67 -9.13
C GLU A 205 -12.42 -7.51 -8.24
N LEU A 206 -12.28 -8.27 -7.16
CA LEU A 206 -11.14 -8.13 -6.24
C LEU A 206 -9.94 -9.05 -6.57
N LYS A 207 -9.94 -9.68 -7.75
CA LYS A 207 -8.94 -10.70 -8.11
C LYS A 207 -7.51 -10.18 -7.99
N ASP A 208 -7.22 -9.04 -8.59
CA ASP A 208 -5.86 -8.51 -8.68
C ASP A 208 -5.32 -8.14 -7.29
N LEU A 209 -6.18 -7.55 -6.47
CA LEU A 209 -5.85 -7.20 -5.09
C LEU A 209 -5.62 -8.48 -4.24
N TRP A 210 -6.35 -9.57 -4.52
CA TRP A 210 -6.10 -10.89 -3.90
C TRP A 210 -4.79 -11.53 -4.36
N ASP A 211 -4.48 -11.48 -5.66
CA ASP A 211 -3.24 -12.02 -6.21
C ASP A 211 -2.03 -11.28 -5.60
N VAL A 212 -2.11 -9.96 -5.46
CA VAL A 212 -1.10 -9.14 -4.75
C VAL A 212 -0.97 -9.55 -3.28
N TRP A 213 -2.08 -9.83 -2.60
CA TRP A 213 -2.05 -10.32 -1.22
C TRP A 213 -1.38 -11.70 -1.12
N GLU A 214 -1.74 -12.67 -1.95
CA GLU A 214 -1.12 -14.00 -2.00
C GLU A 214 0.39 -13.95 -2.28
N ASP A 215 0.79 -13.09 -3.22
CA ASP A 215 2.19 -12.83 -3.52
C ASP A 215 2.89 -12.24 -2.31
N TYR A 216 2.29 -11.27 -1.61
CA TYR A 216 2.86 -10.72 -0.40
C TYR A 216 3.05 -11.78 0.71
N LYS A 217 2.05 -12.66 0.92
CA LYS A 217 2.12 -13.72 1.93
C LYS A 217 3.29 -14.68 1.73
N THR A 218 3.74 -14.85 0.49
CA THR A 218 4.77 -15.84 0.11
C THR A 218 6.12 -15.24 -0.27
N CYS A 219 6.12 -14.04 -0.86
CA CYS A 219 7.29 -13.38 -1.43
C CYS A 219 7.64 -12.05 -0.73
N GLY A 220 6.72 -11.49 0.06
CA GLY A 220 6.89 -10.19 0.72
C GLY A 220 7.97 -10.17 1.82
N PRO A 221 8.35 -8.97 2.28
CA PRO A 221 9.26 -8.79 3.42
C PRO A 221 8.77 -9.52 4.68
N GLY A 222 7.46 -9.44 4.93
CA GLY A 222 6.74 -10.13 6.01
C GLY A 222 6.16 -11.50 5.63
N ALA A 223 6.63 -12.13 4.54
CA ALA A 223 6.10 -13.42 4.09
C ALA A 223 6.01 -14.43 5.23
N PHE A 224 4.80 -14.94 5.44
CA PHE A 224 4.45 -15.82 6.54
C PHE A 224 3.91 -17.16 6.06
N LEU A 225 3.84 -17.41 4.75
CA LEU A 225 3.51 -18.70 4.16
C LEU A 225 4.67 -19.26 3.34
N CYS A 226 4.84 -20.58 3.37
CA CYS A 226 5.74 -21.25 2.46
C CYS A 226 5.22 -21.15 1.02
N ALA A 227 6.02 -20.63 0.08
CA ALA A 227 5.66 -20.51 -1.33
C ALA A 227 5.24 -21.84 -1.97
N ARG A 228 5.82 -22.97 -1.52
CA ARG A 228 5.51 -24.31 -2.03
C ARG A 228 4.28 -24.96 -1.41
N CYS A 229 4.31 -25.19 -0.10
CA CYS A 229 3.30 -26.01 0.59
C CYS A 229 2.27 -25.17 1.35
N LYS A 230 2.38 -23.84 1.29
CA LYS A 230 1.51 -22.86 1.97
C LYS A 230 1.41 -23.05 3.49
N THR A 231 2.33 -23.82 4.10
CA THR A 231 2.41 -23.96 5.56
C THR A 231 2.83 -22.62 6.18
N PRO A 232 2.14 -22.14 7.23
CA PRO A 232 2.48 -20.89 7.88
C PRO A 232 3.80 -20.98 8.66
N ALA A 233 4.47 -19.84 8.79
CA ALA A 233 5.59 -19.65 9.71
C ALA A 233 5.12 -19.80 11.15
N THR A 234 5.95 -20.38 12.01
CA THR A 234 5.72 -20.39 13.47
C THR A 234 6.91 -19.77 14.18
N PRO A 235 6.80 -19.36 15.47
CA PRO A 235 7.94 -18.87 16.23
C PRO A 235 9.13 -19.85 16.23
N GLU A 236 8.86 -21.15 16.21
CA GLU A 236 9.86 -22.23 16.19
C GLU A 236 10.39 -22.52 14.78
N ARG A 237 9.63 -22.17 13.74
CA ARG A 237 9.96 -22.46 12.34
C ARG A 237 9.89 -21.19 11.49
N LYS A 238 11.02 -20.48 11.46
CA LYS A 238 11.22 -19.34 10.55
C LYS A 238 11.34 -19.82 9.11
N LEU A 239 10.75 -19.08 8.18
CA LEU A 239 10.89 -19.36 6.75
C LEU A 239 12.25 -18.91 6.23
N MET A 240 12.85 -19.72 5.37
CA MET A 240 14.09 -19.41 4.65
C MET A 240 13.76 -18.77 3.31
N LYS A 241 14.47 -17.70 2.94
CA LYS A 241 14.25 -16.99 1.68
C LYS A 241 15.18 -17.48 0.58
N CYS A 242 14.73 -17.43 -0.68
CA CYS A 242 15.60 -17.68 -1.82
C CYS A 242 16.78 -16.69 -1.85
N ALA A 243 18.00 -17.20 -2.03
CA ALA A 243 19.20 -16.36 -2.07
C ALA A 243 19.37 -15.62 -3.41
N GLY A 244 18.87 -16.19 -4.51
CA GLY A 244 19.09 -15.66 -5.86
C GLY A 244 18.10 -14.59 -6.32
N CYS A 245 16.98 -14.41 -5.61
CA CYS A 245 15.92 -13.48 -6.03
C CYS A 245 16.15 -12.06 -5.52
N PRO A 246 15.59 -11.04 -6.19
CA PRO A 246 15.57 -9.70 -5.64
C PRO A 246 14.73 -9.67 -4.37
N ARG A 247 15.10 -8.81 -3.41
CA ARG A 247 14.59 -8.81 -2.02
C ARG A 247 13.06 -8.83 -1.92
N TRP A 248 12.39 -8.16 -2.86
CA TRP A 248 10.94 -7.96 -2.90
C TRP A 248 10.14 -9.11 -3.50
N LYS A 249 10.80 -10.03 -4.19
CA LYS A 249 10.20 -11.20 -4.84
C LYS A 249 10.87 -12.48 -4.36
N LYS A 250 11.33 -12.50 -3.10
CA LYS A 250 12.02 -13.65 -2.52
C LYS A 250 10.97 -14.62 -1.97
N PRO A 251 10.66 -15.73 -2.66
CA PRO A 251 9.80 -16.74 -2.07
C PRO A 251 10.42 -17.27 -0.77
N SER A 252 9.55 -17.50 0.19
CA SER A 252 9.88 -17.99 1.52
C SER A 252 9.51 -19.47 1.66
N TYR A 253 10.34 -20.26 2.31
CA TYR A 253 10.21 -21.72 2.37
C TYR A 253 10.36 -22.25 3.79
N CYS A 254 9.53 -23.22 4.16
CA CYS A 254 9.65 -23.87 5.46
C CYS A 254 10.80 -24.89 5.53
N SER A 255 11.36 -25.30 4.38
CA SER A 255 12.47 -26.23 4.29
C SER A 255 13.22 -26.14 2.95
N THR A 256 14.44 -26.69 2.89
CA THR A 256 15.22 -26.76 1.65
C THR A 256 14.58 -27.71 0.62
N GLU A 257 13.86 -28.74 1.08
CA GLU A 257 13.08 -29.63 0.20
C GLU A 257 11.96 -28.86 -0.50
N CYS A 258 11.22 -28.02 0.23
CA CYS A 258 10.18 -27.17 -0.35
C CYS A 258 10.78 -26.19 -1.36
N GLN A 259 11.92 -25.56 -1.04
CA GLN A 259 12.64 -24.69 -1.96
C GLN A 259 13.04 -25.42 -3.25
N ARG A 260 13.65 -26.61 -3.16
CA ARG A 260 14.07 -27.39 -4.33
C ARG A 260 12.89 -27.88 -5.16
N ALA A 261 11.78 -28.23 -4.52
CA ALA A 261 10.57 -28.65 -5.21
C ALA A 261 9.94 -27.49 -5.99
N ASP A 262 9.82 -26.33 -5.35
CA ASP A 262 9.32 -25.10 -5.96
C ASP A 262 10.21 -24.61 -7.09
N TRP A 263 11.53 -24.63 -6.87
CA TRP A 263 12.55 -24.35 -7.88
C TRP A 263 12.30 -25.13 -9.16
N LYS A 264 12.15 -26.46 -9.06
CA LYS A 264 11.93 -27.31 -10.22
C LYS A 264 10.57 -27.12 -10.87
N ALA A 265 9.54 -26.76 -10.09
CA ALA A 265 8.17 -26.68 -10.56
C ALA A 265 7.86 -25.37 -11.30
N VAL A 266 8.26 -24.23 -10.72
CA VAL A 266 7.84 -22.90 -11.21
C VAL A 266 8.93 -21.83 -11.05
N HIS A 267 9.74 -21.91 -9.99
CA HIS A 267 10.59 -20.78 -9.62
C HIS A 267 11.88 -20.64 -10.45
N ARG A 268 12.37 -21.73 -11.04
CA ARG A 268 13.60 -21.73 -11.86
C ARG A 268 13.58 -20.67 -12.97
N ASP A 269 12.42 -20.44 -13.58
CA ASP A 269 12.30 -19.56 -14.73
C ASP A 269 12.27 -18.08 -14.35
N THR A 270 11.98 -17.77 -13.09
CA THR A 270 11.88 -16.40 -12.57
C THR A 270 13.01 -16.04 -11.61
N CYS A 271 13.77 -17.02 -11.11
CA CYS A 271 14.82 -16.74 -10.15
C CYS A 271 15.94 -15.85 -10.73
N GLY A 272 16.26 -14.77 -10.02
CA GLY A 272 17.37 -13.88 -10.33
C GLY A 272 17.11 -12.90 -11.46
N LYS A 273 15.91 -12.93 -12.06
CA LYS A 273 15.49 -11.93 -13.05
C LYS A 273 14.96 -10.70 -12.32
N THR A 274 15.41 -9.51 -12.72
CA THR A 274 14.81 -8.24 -12.29
C THR A 274 13.54 -7.98 -13.09
N ASP A 275 12.58 -7.26 -12.50
CA ASP A 275 11.28 -7.02 -13.16
C ASP A 275 11.42 -6.16 -14.44
N GLU A 276 12.51 -5.40 -14.62
CA GLU A 276 12.81 -4.65 -15.85
C GLU A 276 12.80 -5.55 -17.11
N GLU A 277 13.29 -6.79 -17.03
CA GLU A 277 13.31 -7.72 -18.16
C GLU A 277 11.93 -8.33 -18.47
N ASN A 278 10.98 -8.27 -17.53
CA ASN A 278 9.65 -8.86 -17.65
C ASN A 278 8.53 -7.82 -17.89
N MET A 279 8.59 -6.63 -17.27
CA MET A 279 7.62 -5.54 -17.49
C MET A 279 7.60 -5.07 -18.95
N PHE A 280 8.76 -5.03 -19.62
CA PHE A 280 8.82 -4.66 -21.03
C PHE A 280 8.13 -5.67 -21.96
N LYS A 281 7.95 -6.93 -21.53
CA LYS A 281 7.31 -7.97 -22.33
C LYS A 281 5.80 -8.03 -22.13
N SER A 282 5.28 -7.66 -20.97
CA SER A 282 3.83 -7.60 -20.70
C SER A 282 3.19 -6.31 -21.25
N ASN A 283 3.86 -5.16 -21.13
CA ASN A 283 3.27 -3.86 -21.49
C ASN A 283 3.14 -3.62 -23.01
N ILE A 284 3.80 -4.42 -23.85
CA ILE A 284 3.67 -4.35 -25.32
C ILE A 284 2.38 -5.05 -25.80
N VAL A 285 1.83 -5.98 -25.04
CA VAL A 285 0.66 -6.76 -25.48
C VAL A 285 -0.66 -6.06 -25.16
N ASP A 286 -0.73 -5.20 -24.13
CA ASP A 286 -1.99 -4.58 -23.68
C ASP A 286 -2.24 -3.15 -24.20
N ARG A 287 -1.20 -2.44 -24.65
CA ARG A 287 -1.38 -1.11 -25.27
C ARG A 287 -2.06 -1.15 -26.64
N SER A 288 -2.26 -2.33 -27.24
CA SER A 288 -2.99 -2.45 -28.52
C SER A 288 -4.52 -2.39 -28.38
N LEU A 289 -5.07 -2.33 -27.16
CA LEU A 289 -6.51 -2.18 -26.96
C LEU A 289 -6.99 -0.72 -27.15
N TYR A 290 -6.06 0.23 -27.29
CA TYR A 290 -6.36 1.65 -27.56
C TYR A 290 -5.91 2.15 -28.95
N SER A 291 -5.43 1.27 -29.83
CA SER A 291 -5.29 1.62 -31.25
C SER A 291 -6.67 1.63 -31.91
N ILE A 292 -7.35 2.77 -31.81
CA ILE A 292 -8.53 3.09 -32.62
C ILE A 292 -8.08 3.02 -34.08
N SER A 293 -8.65 2.08 -34.83
CA SER A 293 -8.55 2.01 -36.28
C SER A 293 -9.13 3.29 -36.90
N GLU A 294 -8.32 4.00 -37.69
CA GLU A 294 -8.73 5.09 -38.57
C GLU A 294 -9.84 4.68 -39.57
#